data_AF-A0A1F2QHC7-F1
#
_entry.id   AF-A0A1F2QHC7-F1
#
_cell.length_a   1.000
_cell.length_b   1.000
_cell.length_c   1.000
_cell.angle_alpha   90.00
_cell.angle_beta   90.00
_cell.angle_gamma   90.00
#
_symmetry.space_group_name_H-M   'P 1'
#
loop_
_entity.id
_entity.type
_entity.pdbx_description
1 polymer ?
#
loop_
_entity_poly.entity_id
_entity_poly.type
_entity_poly.pdbx_seq_one_letter_code
_entity_poly.pdbx_strand_id
1 'polypeptide(L)' 'MFGHRIKIDDELFDNIKKCVALAGYSSTGEFVTHVLEREVQRLLGSSGQGPESEEELRKRLQGLGYIE' A
#
# COMPACT_ATOMS: atom_id res chain seq x y z
N MET A 1 -16.89 -6.22 19.56
CA MET A 1 -16.25 -5.44 18.46
C MET A 1 -15.19 -4.52 19.03
N PHE A 2 -14.11 -5.05 19.61
CA PHE A 2 -12.99 -4.22 20.08
C PHE A 2 -11.81 -4.49 19.17
N GLY A 3 -11.52 -3.55 18.26
CA GLY A 3 -10.28 -3.54 17.49
C GLY A 3 -9.11 -3.03 18.35
N HIS A 4 -7.89 -3.31 17.89
CA HIS A 4 -6.68 -2.76 18.50
C HIS A 4 -6.63 -1.23 18.33
N ARG A 5 -6.18 -0.51 19.36
CA ARG A 5 -6.00 0.96 19.32
C ARG A 5 -4.53 1.31 19.25
N ILE A 6 -4.17 2.15 18.28
CA ILE A 6 -2.82 2.69 18.10
C ILE A 6 -2.91 4.19 18.33
N LYS A 7 -2.02 4.74 19.18
CA LYS A 7 -1.94 6.19 19.39
C LYS A 7 -1.14 6.80 18.24
N ILE A 8 -1.67 7.87 17.66
CA ILE A 8 -1.03 8.66 16.61
C ILE A 8 -0.91 10.09 17.15
N ASP A 9 0.20 10.74 16.84
CA ASP A 9 0.40 12.14 17.18
C ASP A 9 -0.60 13.05 16.43
N ASP A 10 -1.04 14.14 17.06
CA ASP A 10 -2.04 15.05 16.50
C ASP A 10 -1.57 15.67 15.18
N GLU A 11 -0.29 16.04 15.06
CA GLU A 11 0.27 16.62 13.84
C GLU A 11 0.26 15.60 12.69
N LEU A 12 0.63 14.36 12.98
CA LEU A 12 0.59 13.26 12.01
C LEU A 12 -0.85 12.97 11.59
N PHE A 13 -1.80 12.97 12.52
CA PHE A 13 -3.21 12.73 12.21
C PHE A 13 -3.79 13.81 11.29
N ASP A 14 -3.43 15.07 11.48
CA ASP A 14 -3.87 16.16 10.62
C ASP A 14 -3.26 16.06 9.20
N ASN A 15 -2.00 15.62 9.08
CA ASN A 15 -1.41 15.31 7.78
C ASN A 15 -2.10 14.13 7.10
N ILE A 16 -2.49 13.10 7.84
CA ILE A 16 -3.25 11.96 7.31
C ILE A 16 -4.58 12.44 6.70
N LYS A 17 -5.32 13.34 7.36
CA LYS A 17 -6.57 13.89 6.79
C LYS A 17 -6.33 14.61 5.46
N LYS A 18 -5.23 15.36 5.34
CA LYS A 18 -4.85 16.01 4.07
C LYS A 18 -4.55 14.97 2.99
N CYS A 19 -3.82 13.91 3.33
CA CYS A 19 -3.54 12.81 2.41
C CYS A 19 -4.83 12.12 1.92
N VAL A 20 -5.79 11.87 2.81
CA VAL A 20 -7.10 11.28 2.47
C VAL A 20 -7.82 12.13 1.42
N ALA A 21 -7.89 13.45 1.63
CA ALA A 21 -8.54 14.36 0.70
C ALA A 21 -7.84 14.42 -0.67
N LEU A 22 -6.50 14.43 -0.68
CA LEU A 22 -5.70 14.47 -1.91
C LEU A 22 -5.75 13.17 -2.71
N ALA A 23 -5.80 12.03 -2.02
CA ALA A 23 -5.78 10.71 -2.64
C ALA A 23 -7.18 10.13 -2.88
N GLY A 24 -8.25 10.87 -2.57
CA GLY A 24 -9.63 10.49 -2.86
C GLY A 24 -10.18 9.34 -2.02
N TYR A 25 -9.65 9.14 -0.81
CA TYR A 25 -10.13 8.10 0.11
C TYR A 25 -11.46 8.51 0.76
N SER A 26 -12.32 7.53 1.04
CA SER A 26 -13.63 7.79 1.64
C SER A 26 -13.53 8.11 3.14
N SER A 27 -12.46 7.65 3.79
CA SER A 27 -12.21 7.93 5.21
C SER A 27 -10.73 7.82 5.60
N THR A 28 -10.38 8.43 6.73
CA THR A 28 -9.07 8.26 7.37
C THR A 28 -8.78 6.82 7.75
N GLY A 29 -9.79 6.07 8.21
CA GLY A 29 -9.63 4.67 8.60
C GLY A 29 -9.24 3.77 7.42
N GLU A 30 -9.88 3.97 6.27
CA GLU A 30 -9.57 3.26 5.03
C GLU A 30 -8.12 3.52 4.58
N PHE A 31 -7.72 4.80 4.52
CA PHE A 31 -6.35 5.18 4.17
C PHE A 31 -5.31 4.54 5.09
N VAL A 32 -5.50 4.65 6.42
CA VAL A 32 -4.55 4.10 7.40
C VAL A 32 -4.46 2.59 7.25
N THR A 33 -5.59 1.90 7.07
CA THR A 33 -5.62 0.44 6.90
C THR A 33 -4.86 0.03 5.64
N HIS A 34 -5.16 0.63 4.48
CA HIS A 34 -4.46 0.31 3.23
C HIS A 34 -2.95 0.58 3.31
N VAL A 35 -2.53 1.68 3.91
CA VAL A 35 -1.11 2.02 4.06
C VAL A 35 -0.40 1.00 4.95
N LEU A 36 -1.01 0.63 6.09
CA LEU A 36 -0.45 -0.36 7.00
C LEU A 36 -0.41 -1.76 6.36
N GLU A 37 -1.49 -2.19 5.69
CA GLU A 37 -1.53 -3.46 4.97
C GLU A 37 -0.45 -3.54 3.90
N ARG A 38 -0.29 -2.48 3.11
CA ARG A 38 0.77 -2.39 2.09
C ARG A 38 2.17 -2.51 2.72
N GLU A 39 2.42 -1.83 3.83
CA GLU A 39 3.73 -1.89 4.49
C GLU A 39 3.98 -3.25 5.16
N VAL A 40 2.95 -3.87 5.75
CA VAL A 40 3.02 -5.23 6.27
C VAL A 40 3.32 -6.23 5.15
N GLN A 41 2.65 -6.11 4.01
CA GLN A 41 2.94 -6.93 2.83
C GLN A 41 4.37 -6.73 2.33
N ARG A 42 4.86 -5.48 2.29
CA ARG A 42 6.23 -5.17 1.90
C ARG A 42 7.27 -5.80 2.84
N LEU A 43 7.02 -5.79 4.15
CA LEU A 43 8.00 -6.20 5.16
C LEU A 43 7.92 -7.70 5.51
N LEU A 44 6.71 -8.26 5.63
CA LEU A 44 6.49 -9.66 5.97
C LEU A 44 6.29 -10.56 4.74
N GLY A 45 5.94 -9.97 3.59
CA GLY A 45 5.78 -10.68 2.33
C GLY A 45 7.12 -11.02 1.68
N SER A 46 7.83 -12.01 2.23
CA SER A 46 8.84 -12.78 1.50
C SER A 46 8.23 -14.03 0.81
N SER A 47 6.95 -13.97 0.44
CA SER A 47 6.24 -15.04 -0.28
C SER A 47 5.50 -14.49 -1.51
N GLY A 48 6.26 -13.98 -2.49
CA GLY A 48 5.92 -14.13 -3.91
C GLY A 48 4.90 -13.21 -4.58
N GLN A 49 4.39 -12.14 -3.95
CA GLN A 49 3.53 -11.16 -4.62
C GLN A 49 3.76 -9.73 -4.09
N GLY A 50 4.98 -9.21 -4.29
CA GLY A 50 5.14 -7.76 -4.45
C GLY A 50 4.56 -7.32 -5.80
N PRO A 51 4.47 -6.00 -6.11
CA PRO A 51 4.29 -5.58 -7.50
C PRO A 51 5.38 -6.31 -8.29
N GLU A 52 5.00 -7.11 -9.30
CA GLU A 52 5.95 -7.89 -10.10
C GLU A 52 7.19 -7.03 -10.29
N SER A 53 8.33 -7.42 -9.70
CA SER A 53 9.57 -6.65 -9.86
C SER A 53 9.69 -6.37 -11.34
N GLU A 54 10.14 -5.18 -11.72
CA GLU A 54 10.17 -4.76 -13.12
C GLU A 54 10.78 -5.83 -14.04
N GLU A 55 11.71 -6.63 -13.51
CA GLU A 55 12.29 -7.82 -14.13
C GLU A 55 11.31 -8.99 -14.39
N GLU A 56 10.42 -9.34 -13.46
CA GLU A 56 9.39 -10.37 -13.66
C GLU A 56 8.31 -9.89 -14.63
N LEU A 57 7.89 -8.63 -14.52
CA LEU A 57 6.96 -8.00 -15.48
C LEU A 57 7.60 -7.94 -16.88
N ARG A 58 8.89 -7.59 -16.98
CA ARG A 58 9.64 -7.62 -18.25
C ARG A 58 9.69 -9.02 -18.84
N LYS A 59 10.05 -10.05 -18.06
CA LYS A 59 10.06 -11.44 -18.55
C LYS A 59 8.69 -11.87 -19.07
N ARG A 60 7.62 -11.49 -18.38
CA ARG A 60 6.25 -11.80 -18.79
C ARG A 60 5.84 -11.08 -20.07
N LEU A 61 6.19 -9.79 -20.21
CA LEU A 61 5.96 -9.00 -21.42
C LEU A 61 6.80 -9.49 -22.60
N GLN A 62 8.04 -9.93 -22.36
CA GLN A 62 8.91 -10.53 -23.37
C GLN A 62 8.35 -11.87 -23.87
N GLY A 63 7.86 -12.73 -22.96
CA GLY A 63 7.21 -14.00 -23.32
C GLY A 63 5.90 -13.84 -24.09
N LEU A 64 5.26 -12.68 -24.00
CA LEU A 64 4.06 -12.31 -24.75
C LEU A 64 4.37 -11.52 -26.05
N GLY A 65 5.65 -11.21 -26.32
CA GLY A 65 6.10 -10.54 -27.54
C GLY A 65 5.85 -9.03 -27.58
N TYR A 66 5.65 -8.37 -26.44
CA TYR A 66 5.43 -6.92 -26.37
C TYR A 66 6.74 -6.12 -26.32
N ILE A 67 7.85 -6.76 -25.93
CA ILE A 67 9.19 -6.18 -25.83
C ILE A 67 10.22 -7.21 -26.30
N GLU A 68 11.29 -6.74 -26.93
CA GLU A 68 12.43 -7.56 -27.40
C GLU A 68 13.63 -7.43 -26.46
#